data_AF-A0A532CM12-F1
#
_entry.id   AF-A0A532CM12-F1
#
_cell.length_a   1.000
_cell.length_b   1.000
_cell.length_c   1.000
_cell.angle_alpha   90.00
_cell.angle_beta   90.00
_cell.angle_gamma   90.00
#
_symmetry.space_group_name_H-M   'P 1'
#
loop_
_entity.id
_entity.type
_entity.pdbx_description
1 polymer ?
#
loop_
_entity_poly.entity_id
_entity_poly.type
_entity_poly.pdbx_seq_one_letter_code
_entity_poly.pdbx_strand_id
1 'polypeptide(L)'
;MGIQVRVGDWEGAYREVMSEQARKDDDLKHDLLIEMARAQASLGDVSGAFRTIRETLVLGRNALSSFSALCQIIKEQGRIADKTMLHAALDLAERTSAEQLAKEKAEHPTGSFALTWLTDLAEAQAAGGRRERADQTLQLALDLVSSDAFNFRQSEIDHGYANILTVQAHIGDISGALKTLEKMSDQGRRYGMRWIIAILADAGDLARALAFVAQIDEPESKTRALLSIASTQAQYGDSVGAQKTLARIESLTDRGERSELLERQFYSTLAKVQCDRDSAPRVLTQILQDVDKAQLGGFIVYEAVGEAYAAVGLVAEALQIFERIPREEDRDGNEKFARDALARMITKAHTVAGNVEVAEAWVRTLQSPSEQCYAWLGIVDGFVSLSSISNRGTAMVP
;
A
#
# COMPACT_ATOMS: atom_id res chain seq x y z
N MET A 1 0.83 17.09 31.81
CA MET A 1 2.22 16.62 31.93
C MET A 1 2.71 16.47 30.50
N GLY A 2 3.46 17.44 29.99
CA GLY A 2 3.82 17.53 28.58
C GLY A 2 4.97 16.58 28.27
N ILE A 3 4.76 15.65 27.34
CA ILE A 3 5.82 14.80 26.81
C ILE A 3 6.39 15.55 25.61
N GLN A 4 7.62 16.03 25.75
CA GLN A 4 8.44 16.35 24.60
C GLN A 4 8.75 15.03 23.90
N VAL A 5 7.96 14.66 22.89
CA VAL A 5 8.34 13.59 21.97
C VAL A 5 9.59 14.09 21.24
N ARG A 6 10.77 13.75 21.78
CA ARG A 6 12.03 13.93 21.08
C ARG A 6 12.09 12.89 19.98
N VAL A 7 12.62 13.29 18.83
CA VAL A 7 12.98 12.37 17.74
C VAL A 7 13.80 11.21 18.33
N GLY A 8 13.23 10.00 18.33
CA GLY A 8 13.87 8.79 18.86
C GLY A 8 13.33 8.23 20.18
N ASP A 9 12.37 8.86 20.87
CA ASP A 9 11.72 8.26 22.06
C ASP A 9 10.58 7.29 21.67
N TRP A 10 10.96 6.20 21.00
CA TRP A 10 10.04 5.14 20.59
C TRP A 10 9.42 4.41 21.77
N GLU A 11 10.13 4.29 22.91
CA GLU A 11 9.59 3.67 24.11
C GLU A 11 8.51 4.53 24.78
N GLY A 12 8.58 5.87 24.65
CA GLY A 12 7.53 6.80 25.07
C GLY A 12 6.28 6.68 24.19
N ALA A 13 6.44 6.78 22.87
CA ALA A 13 5.34 6.61 21.92
C ALA A 13 4.73 5.20 22.00
N TYR A 14 5.56 4.15 22.13
CA TYR A 14 5.13 2.77 22.34
C TYR A 14 4.36 2.59 23.66
N ARG A 15 4.78 3.26 24.74
CA ARG A 15 4.04 3.21 26.02
C ARG A 15 2.68 3.91 25.96
N GLU A 16 2.53 4.93 25.12
CA GLU A 16 1.25 5.62 24.90
C GLU A 16 0.35 4.88 23.89
N VAL A 17 0.93 4.33 22.81
CA VAL A 17 0.22 3.54 21.79
C VAL A 17 -0.24 2.19 22.35
N MET A 18 0.58 1.55 23.20
CA MET A 18 0.17 0.38 23.97
C MET A 18 -0.69 0.81 25.15
N SER A 19 -1.93 1.20 24.85
CA SER A 19 -2.98 1.36 25.84
C SER A 19 -3.09 0.09 26.70
N GLU A 20 -3.62 0.24 27.92
CA GLU A 20 -3.83 -0.90 28.81
C GLU A 20 -4.75 -1.99 28.18
N GLN A 21 -5.54 -1.59 27.17
CA GLN A 21 -6.39 -2.45 26.36
C GLN A 21 -5.57 -3.26 25.34
N ALA A 22 -4.63 -2.63 24.62
CA ALA A 22 -3.74 -3.30 23.66
C ALA A 22 -2.75 -4.30 24.32
N ARG A 23 -2.51 -4.17 25.63
CA ARG A 23 -1.75 -5.17 26.40
C ARG A 23 -2.54 -6.43 26.73
N LYS A 24 -3.88 -6.37 26.68
CA LYS A 24 -4.79 -7.47 27.02
C LYS A 24 -5.31 -8.21 25.78
N ASP A 25 -5.14 -7.60 24.61
CA ASP A 25 -5.51 -8.17 23.31
C ASP A 25 -4.24 -8.56 22.53
N ASP A 26 -4.00 -9.87 22.44
CA ASP A 26 -2.81 -10.43 21.80
C ASP A 26 -2.78 -10.22 20.28
N ASP A 27 -3.94 -10.08 19.63
CA ASP A 27 -4.03 -9.89 18.17
C ASP A 27 -3.75 -8.43 17.82
N LEU A 28 -4.36 -7.50 18.58
CA LEU A 28 -4.03 -6.07 18.48
C LEU A 28 -2.56 -5.81 18.80
N LYS A 29 -1.98 -6.51 19.78
CA LYS A 29 -0.54 -6.43 20.09
C LYS A 29 0.32 -6.91 18.92
N HIS A 30 -0.06 -7.99 18.24
CA HIS A 30 0.66 -8.54 17.10
C HIS A 30 0.70 -7.54 15.94
N ASP A 31 -0.45 -6.96 15.57
CA ASP A 31 -0.56 -5.96 14.50
C ASP A 31 0.22 -4.69 14.82
N LEU A 32 0.17 -4.21 16.07
CA LEU A 32 0.93 -3.04 16.51
C LEU A 32 2.44 -3.26 16.43
N LEU A 33 2.93 -4.46 16.75
CA LEU A 33 4.35 -4.77 16.62
C LEU A 33 4.79 -4.79 15.14
N ILE A 34 3.93 -5.24 14.22
CA ILE A 34 4.20 -5.18 12.78
C ILE A 34 4.32 -3.71 12.31
N GLU A 35 3.36 -2.85 12.68
CA GLU A 35 3.39 -1.44 12.31
C GLU A 35 4.59 -0.71 12.93
N MET A 36 4.95 -1.04 14.17
CA MET A 36 6.15 -0.50 14.80
C MET A 36 7.42 -0.90 14.04
N ALA A 37 7.54 -2.17 13.64
CA ALA A 37 8.69 -2.62 12.86
C ALA A 37 8.82 -1.89 11.52
N ARG A 38 7.69 -1.64 10.83
CA ARG A 38 7.65 -0.84 9.59
C ARG A 38 8.08 0.60 9.82
N ALA A 39 7.59 1.24 10.89
CA ALA A 39 7.96 2.61 11.24
C ALA A 39 9.46 2.72 11.57
N GLN A 40 10.00 1.78 12.35
CA GLN A 40 11.43 1.70 12.66
C GLN A 40 12.27 1.56 11.38
N ALA A 41 11.86 0.69 10.46
CA ALA A 41 12.54 0.50 9.17
C ALA A 41 12.51 1.78 8.33
N SER A 42 11.35 2.42 8.20
CA SER A 42 11.17 3.68 7.44
C SER A 42 12.07 4.82 7.95
N LEU A 43 12.46 4.76 9.22
CA LEU A 43 13.33 5.74 9.87
C LEU A 43 14.81 5.37 9.87
N GLY A 44 15.16 4.22 9.28
CA GLY A 44 16.52 3.72 9.21
C GLY A 44 16.96 2.92 10.44
N ASP A 45 16.10 2.68 11.44
CA ASP A 45 16.38 1.73 12.53
C ASP A 45 16.05 0.29 12.10
N VAL A 46 16.83 -0.18 11.14
CA VAL A 46 16.69 -1.53 10.58
C VAL A 46 16.90 -2.62 11.64
N SER A 47 17.82 -2.37 12.58
CA SER A 47 18.13 -3.32 13.65
C SER A 47 17.00 -3.44 14.67
N GLY A 48 16.36 -2.31 15.03
CA GLY A 48 15.14 -2.28 15.83
C GLY A 48 14.00 -2.99 15.13
N ALA A 49 13.74 -2.65 13.86
CA ALA A 49 12.70 -3.26 13.03
C ALA A 49 12.82 -4.79 12.99
N PHE A 50 14.02 -5.31 12.74
CA PHE A 50 14.26 -6.75 12.72
C PHE A 50 14.15 -7.42 14.08
N ARG A 51 14.49 -6.72 15.18
CA ARG A 51 14.29 -7.26 16.51
C ARG A 51 12.80 -7.40 16.82
N THR A 52 12.04 -6.37 16.53
CA THR A 52 10.59 -6.32 16.73
C THR A 52 9.86 -7.37 15.89
N ILE A 53 10.22 -7.53 14.61
CA ILE A 53 9.59 -8.57 13.77
C ILE A 53 9.97 -10.00 14.18
N ARG A 54 11.16 -10.20 14.76
CA ARG A 54 11.51 -11.51 15.34
C ARG A 54 10.66 -11.83 16.55
N GLU A 55 10.30 -10.84 17.35
CA GLU A 55 9.38 -11.03 18.47
C GLU A 55 8.01 -11.50 17.99
N THR A 56 7.46 -10.92 16.93
CA THR A 56 6.17 -11.36 16.36
C THR A 56 6.22 -12.77 15.77
N LEU A 57 7.35 -13.15 15.15
CA LEU A 57 7.55 -14.53 14.67
C LEU A 57 7.63 -15.55 15.81
N VAL A 58 8.23 -15.18 16.95
CA VAL A 58 8.33 -16.06 18.14
C VAL A 58 6.99 -16.24 18.84
N LEU A 59 6.13 -15.21 18.83
CA LEU A 59 4.75 -15.32 19.36
C LEU A 59 3.92 -16.37 18.61
N GLY A 60 4.34 -16.78 17.41
CA GLY A 60 3.78 -17.92 16.66
C GLY A 60 2.37 -17.71 16.11
N ARG A 61 1.75 -16.56 16.37
CA ARG A 61 0.46 -16.16 15.80
C ARG A 61 0.67 -15.51 14.44
N ASN A 62 -0.21 -15.83 13.48
CA ASN A 62 -0.22 -15.25 12.13
C ASN A 62 1.18 -15.19 11.48
N ALA A 63 1.84 -16.34 11.38
CA ALA A 63 3.21 -16.45 10.84
C ALA A 63 3.35 -15.80 9.45
N LEU A 64 2.31 -15.88 8.62
CA LEU A 64 2.26 -15.25 7.30
C LEU A 64 2.37 -13.73 7.39
N SER A 65 1.58 -13.07 8.24
CA SER A 65 1.61 -11.62 8.40
C SER A 65 2.98 -11.13 8.90
N SER A 66 3.57 -11.82 9.89
CA SER A 66 4.92 -11.52 10.38
C SER A 66 5.98 -11.69 9.29
N PHE A 67 5.85 -12.72 8.46
CA PHE A 67 6.78 -12.97 7.36
C PHE A 67 6.64 -11.97 6.21
N SER A 68 5.42 -11.63 5.80
CA SER A 68 5.18 -10.61 4.79
C SER A 68 5.73 -9.25 5.24
N ALA A 69 5.58 -8.92 6.53
CA ALA A 69 6.20 -7.73 7.11
C ALA A 69 7.75 -7.80 7.11
N LEU A 70 8.36 -8.94 7.43
CA LEU A 70 9.81 -9.14 7.29
C LEU A 70 10.26 -8.92 5.83
N CYS A 71 9.55 -9.50 4.86
CA CYS A 71 9.84 -9.34 3.43
C CYS A 71 9.69 -7.88 2.98
N GLN A 72 8.68 -7.16 3.45
CA GLN A 72 8.53 -5.72 3.18
C GLN A 72 9.70 -4.90 3.74
N ILE A 73 10.12 -5.15 4.98
CA ILE A 73 11.28 -4.47 5.56
C ILE A 73 12.53 -4.75 4.70
N ILE A 74 12.75 -6.00 4.27
CA ILE A 74 13.86 -6.34 3.36
C ILE A 74 13.78 -5.54 2.06
N LYS A 75 12.58 -5.44 1.45
CA LYS A 75 12.35 -4.69 0.21
C LYS A 75 12.66 -3.19 0.36
N GLU A 76 12.20 -2.57 1.44
CA GLU A 76 12.45 -1.16 1.74
C GLU A 76 13.95 -0.89 1.96
N GLN A 77 14.63 -1.82 2.62
CA GLN A 77 16.02 -1.65 3.04
C GLN A 77 17.07 -2.13 2.02
N GLY A 78 16.67 -2.90 1.00
CA GLY A 78 17.54 -3.44 -0.03
C GLY A 78 18.38 -2.40 -0.80
N ARG A 79 17.99 -1.11 -0.72
CA ARG A 79 18.71 0.02 -1.32
C ARG A 79 19.51 0.89 -0.34
N ILE A 80 19.31 0.74 0.98
CA ILE A 80 19.76 1.72 2.00
C ILE A 80 20.62 1.09 3.11
N ALA A 81 20.41 -0.18 3.46
CA ALA A 81 20.97 -0.78 4.67
C ALA A 81 22.40 -1.33 4.54
N ASP A 82 23.04 -1.52 5.70
CA ASP A 82 24.22 -2.38 5.84
C ASP A 82 23.94 -3.77 5.25
N LYS A 83 24.72 -4.14 4.23
CA LYS A 83 24.60 -5.41 3.49
C LYS A 83 24.61 -6.63 4.42
N THR A 84 25.31 -6.55 5.56
CA THR A 84 25.40 -7.64 6.54
C THR A 84 24.05 -7.94 7.18
N MET A 85 23.32 -6.90 7.60
CA MET A 85 22.00 -7.04 8.21
C MET A 85 20.95 -7.48 7.18
N LEU A 86 21.05 -6.96 5.96
CA LEU A 86 20.18 -7.38 4.85
C LEU A 86 20.35 -8.87 4.55
N HIS A 87 21.59 -9.39 4.54
CA HIS A 87 21.85 -10.82 4.37
C HIS A 87 21.30 -11.67 5.51
N ALA A 88 21.46 -11.24 6.77
CA ALA A 88 20.91 -11.96 7.91
C ALA A 88 19.37 -12.02 7.87
N ALA A 89 18.72 -10.94 7.45
CA ALA A 89 17.26 -10.89 7.29
C ALA A 89 16.78 -11.80 6.14
N LEU A 90 17.49 -11.81 5.01
CA LEU A 90 17.21 -12.74 3.91
C LEU A 90 17.37 -14.20 4.33
N ASP A 91 18.43 -14.52 5.10
CA ASP A 91 18.64 -15.88 5.61
C ASP A 91 17.55 -16.30 6.59
N LEU A 92 17.05 -15.36 7.41
CA LEU A 92 15.88 -15.60 8.26
C LEU A 92 14.63 -15.87 7.42
N ALA A 93 14.36 -15.04 6.41
CA ALA A 93 13.21 -15.21 5.52
C ALA A 93 13.28 -16.57 4.77
N GLU A 94 14.44 -16.95 4.25
CA GLU A 94 14.65 -18.24 3.58
C GLU A 94 14.36 -19.42 4.52
N ARG A 95 14.84 -19.37 5.77
CA ARG A 95 14.58 -20.42 6.77
C ARG A 95 13.11 -20.49 7.17
N THR A 96 12.49 -19.35 7.47
CA THR A 96 11.08 -19.28 7.86
C THR A 96 10.19 -19.78 6.73
N SER A 97 10.43 -19.37 5.49
CA SER A 97 9.70 -19.88 4.33
C SER A 97 9.83 -21.40 4.19
N ALA A 98 11.05 -21.94 4.28
CA ALA A 98 11.28 -23.39 4.19
C ALA A 98 10.57 -24.18 5.31
N GLU A 99 10.61 -23.69 6.54
CA GLU A 99 9.91 -24.30 7.69
C GLU A 99 8.39 -24.28 7.50
N GLN A 100 7.83 -23.17 7.02
CA GLN A 100 6.38 -23.03 6.84
C GLN A 100 5.88 -23.84 5.63
N LEU A 101 6.62 -23.88 4.53
CA LEU A 101 6.31 -24.75 3.39
C LEU A 101 6.30 -26.23 3.79
N ALA A 102 7.21 -26.65 4.66
CA ALA A 102 7.24 -28.01 5.19
C ALA A 102 6.02 -28.32 6.08
N LYS A 103 5.59 -27.36 6.92
CA LYS A 103 4.38 -27.49 7.75
C LYS A 103 3.11 -27.51 6.90
N GLU A 104 2.98 -26.60 5.95
CA GLU A 104 1.79 -26.50 5.08
C GLU A 104 1.59 -27.78 4.27
N LYS A 105 2.68 -28.35 3.73
CA LYS A 105 2.62 -29.66 3.05
C LYS A 105 2.13 -30.79 3.97
N ALA A 106 2.32 -30.69 5.28
CA ALA A 106 1.88 -31.67 6.26
C ALA A 106 0.45 -31.42 6.78
N GLU A 107 0.02 -30.16 6.87
CA GLU A 107 -1.18 -29.75 7.64
C GLU A 107 -2.31 -29.18 6.78
N HIS A 108 -2.02 -28.54 5.63
CA HIS A 108 -3.01 -27.80 4.84
C HIS A 108 -2.82 -27.99 3.32
N PRO A 109 -3.67 -28.80 2.65
CA PRO A 109 -3.48 -29.18 1.24
C PRO A 109 -4.01 -28.14 0.23
N THR A 110 -4.15 -26.86 0.60
CA THR A 110 -4.71 -25.84 -0.31
C THR A 110 -3.66 -25.04 -1.08
N GLY A 111 -2.36 -25.19 -0.81
CA GLY A 111 -1.22 -24.67 -1.61
C GLY A 111 -1.16 -23.15 -1.87
N SER A 112 -2.20 -22.40 -1.52
CA SER A 112 -2.34 -20.97 -1.76
C SER A 112 -1.41 -20.17 -0.86
N PHE A 113 -1.24 -20.57 0.41
CA PHE A 113 -0.29 -19.92 1.29
C PHE A 113 1.14 -20.20 0.82
N ALA A 114 1.44 -21.41 0.36
CA ALA A 114 2.75 -21.77 -0.18
C ALA A 114 3.16 -20.86 -1.35
N LEU A 115 2.23 -20.52 -2.23
CA LEU A 115 2.45 -19.57 -3.31
C LEU A 115 2.75 -18.16 -2.77
N THR A 116 2.04 -17.70 -1.74
CA THR A 116 2.32 -16.42 -1.07
C THR A 116 3.73 -16.41 -0.45
N TRP A 117 4.10 -17.46 0.29
CA TRP A 117 5.44 -17.57 0.89
C TRP A 117 6.56 -17.50 -0.15
N LEU A 118 6.41 -18.21 -1.27
CA LEU A 118 7.41 -18.24 -2.33
C LEU A 118 7.49 -16.90 -3.08
N THR A 119 6.36 -16.26 -3.36
CA THR A 119 6.33 -14.99 -4.11
C THR A 119 6.86 -13.82 -3.28
N ASP A 120 6.47 -13.71 -2.00
CA ASP A 120 7.04 -12.72 -1.07
C ASP A 120 8.55 -12.90 -0.88
N LEU A 121 9.01 -14.16 -0.75
CA LEU A 121 10.44 -14.47 -0.63
C LEU A 121 11.21 -14.08 -1.90
N ALA A 122 10.70 -14.44 -3.08
CA ALA A 122 11.36 -14.14 -4.34
C ALA A 122 11.52 -12.63 -4.55
N GLU A 123 10.49 -11.86 -4.25
CA GLU A 123 10.54 -10.40 -4.34
C GLU A 123 11.55 -9.81 -3.35
N ALA A 124 11.55 -10.29 -2.10
CA ALA A 124 12.52 -9.87 -1.09
C ALA A 124 13.97 -10.24 -1.48
N GLN A 125 14.20 -11.43 -2.05
CA GLN A 125 15.49 -11.86 -2.56
C GLN A 125 15.98 -10.95 -3.68
N ALA A 126 15.12 -10.61 -4.63
CA ALA A 126 15.45 -9.71 -5.73
C ALA A 126 15.80 -8.31 -5.23
N ALA A 127 14.98 -7.73 -4.34
CA ALA A 127 15.23 -6.42 -3.73
C ALA A 127 16.51 -6.42 -2.89
N GLY A 128 16.81 -7.54 -2.24
CA GLY A 128 18.03 -7.76 -1.46
C GLY A 128 19.27 -8.09 -2.29
N GLY A 129 19.19 -8.02 -3.62
CA GLY A 129 20.31 -8.26 -4.54
C GLY A 129 20.64 -9.73 -4.84
N ARG A 130 19.84 -10.69 -4.35
CA ARG A 130 19.98 -12.13 -4.64
C ARG A 130 19.15 -12.54 -5.86
N ARG A 131 19.44 -11.94 -7.02
CA ARG A 131 18.62 -12.12 -8.22
C ARG A 131 18.47 -13.58 -8.66
N GLU A 132 19.57 -14.32 -8.71
CA GLU A 132 19.55 -15.73 -9.12
C GLU A 132 18.70 -16.61 -8.18
N ARG A 133 18.74 -16.32 -6.86
CA ARG A 133 17.88 -17.00 -5.89
C ARG A 133 16.41 -16.64 -6.10
N ALA A 134 16.09 -15.38 -6.37
CA ALA A 134 14.73 -14.97 -6.69
C ALA A 134 14.17 -15.71 -7.90
N ASP A 135 14.97 -15.84 -8.97
CA ASP A 135 14.56 -16.57 -10.18
C ASP A 135 14.33 -18.07 -9.89
N GLN A 136 15.18 -18.69 -9.05
CA GLN A 136 14.97 -20.06 -8.58
C GLN A 136 13.69 -20.22 -7.76
N THR A 137 13.42 -19.29 -6.84
CA THR A 137 12.21 -19.30 -6.01
C THR A 137 10.94 -19.09 -6.85
N LEU A 138 10.99 -18.23 -7.87
CA LEU A 138 9.89 -18.07 -8.83
C LEU A 138 9.66 -19.33 -9.66
N GLN A 139 10.72 -20.03 -10.06
CA GLN A 139 10.59 -21.30 -10.76
C GLN A 139 9.93 -22.35 -9.87
N LEU A 140 10.29 -22.41 -8.58
CA LEU A 140 9.60 -23.29 -7.61
C LEU A 140 8.11 -22.95 -7.50
N ALA A 141 7.74 -21.67 -7.48
CA ALA A 141 6.33 -21.25 -7.45
C ALA A 141 5.59 -21.63 -8.75
N LEU A 142 6.24 -21.50 -9.91
CA LEU A 142 5.70 -21.94 -11.20
C LEU A 142 5.48 -23.45 -11.26
N ASP A 143 6.45 -24.22 -10.78
CA ASP A 143 6.36 -25.68 -10.72
C ASP A 143 5.25 -26.09 -9.76
N LEU A 144 5.10 -25.40 -8.62
CA LEU A 144 4.05 -25.64 -7.64
C LEU A 144 2.64 -25.45 -8.22
N VAL A 145 2.37 -24.28 -8.83
CA VAL A 145 1.04 -23.95 -9.37
C VAL A 145 0.66 -24.81 -10.59
N SER A 146 1.66 -25.32 -11.33
CA SER A 146 1.45 -26.20 -12.48
C SER A 146 1.47 -27.69 -12.13
N SER A 147 1.81 -28.05 -10.89
CA SER A 147 1.84 -29.45 -10.44
C SER A 147 0.46 -29.95 -10.01
N ASP A 148 0.24 -31.26 -10.17
CA ASP A 148 -0.89 -31.98 -9.58
C ASP A 148 -0.73 -32.22 -8.07
N ALA A 149 0.31 -31.63 -7.44
CA ALA A 149 0.56 -31.80 -6.00
C ALA A 149 -0.59 -31.22 -5.15
N PHE A 150 -1.32 -30.26 -5.71
CA PHE A 150 -2.48 -29.61 -5.10
C PHE A 150 -3.63 -29.61 -6.10
N ASN A 151 -4.84 -29.92 -5.64
CA ASN A 151 -6.04 -29.94 -6.50
C ASN A 151 -6.64 -28.52 -6.63
N PHE A 152 -5.86 -27.61 -7.21
CA PHE A 152 -6.28 -26.21 -7.38
C PHE A 152 -7.49 -26.10 -8.32
N ARG A 153 -8.46 -25.27 -7.94
CA ARG A 153 -9.47 -24.76 -8.88
C ARG A 153 -8.81 -23.80 -9.87
N GLN A 154 -9.40 -23.65 -11.05
CA GLN A 154 -8.88 -22.73 -12.08
C GLN A 154 -8.67 -21.29 -11.55
N SER A 155 -9.56 -20.81 -10.68
CA SER A 155 -9.42 -19.50 -10.04
C SER A 155 -8.18 -19.38 -9.14
N GLU A 156 -7.79 -20.47 -8.49
CA GLU A 156 -6.60 -20.53 -7.63
C GLU A 156 -5.33 -20.63 -8.47
N ILE A 157 -5.37 -21.36 -9.58
CA ILE A 157 -4.30 -21.39 -10.58
C ILE A 157 -4.06 -20.00 -11.16
N ASP A 158 -5.13 -19.32 -11.61
CA ASP A 158 -5.04 -17.95 -12.13
C ASP A 158 -4.51 -16.99 -11.05
N HIS A 159 -4.94 -17.12 -9.79
CA HIS A 159 -4.40 -16.30 -8.70
C HIS A 159 -2.91 -16.58 -8.46
N GLY A 160 -2.48 -17.85 -8.46
CA GLY A 160 -1.08 -18.23 -8.32
C GLY A 160 -0.20 -17.65 -9.43
N TYR A 161 -0.64 -17.79 -10.69
CA TYR A 161 0.04 -17.15 -11.82
C TYR A 161 0.03 -15.62 -11.72
N ALA A 162 -1.06 -15.01 -11.23
CA ALA A 162 -1.12 -13.57 -10.99
C ALA A 162 -0.07 -13.10 -9.98
N ASN A 163 0.15 -13.84 -8.89
CA ASN A 163 1.17 -13.49 -7.90
C ASN A 163 2.58 -13.62 -8.50
N ILE A 164 2.84 -14.70 -9.22
CA ILE A 164 4.15 -14.94 -9.87
C ILE A 164 4.45 -13.86 -10.92
N LEU A 165 3.49 -13.55 -11.81
CA LEU A 165 3.69 -12.55 -12.86
C LEU A 165 3.89 -11.15 -12.28
N THR A 166 3.23 -10.84 -11.17
CA THR A 166 3.38 -9.57 -10.44
C THR A 166 4.82 -9.43 -9.95
N VAL A 167 5.36 -10.46 -9.28
CA VAL A 167 6.75 -10.43 -8.81
C VAL A 167 7.73 -10.35 -9.99
N GLN A 168 7.53 -11.14 -11.05
CA GLN A 168 8.35 -11.06 -12.27
C GLN A 168 8.38 -9.64 -12.84
N ALA A 169 7.22 -8.98 -12.93
CA ALA A 169 7.14 -7.61 -13.41
C ALA A 169 7.83 -6.61 -12.48
N HIS A 170 7.64 -6.69 -11.15
CA HIS A 170 8.30 -5.83 -10.17
C HIS A 170 9.82 -5.91 -10.24
N ILE A 171 10.36 -7.10 -10.46
CA ILE A 171 11.80 -7.32 -10.57
C ILE A 171 12.33 -7.04 -11.99
N GLY A 172 11.48 -6.52 -12.90
CA GLY A 172 11.85 -6.10 -14.26
C GLY A 172 11.86 -7.20 -15.31
N ASP A 173 11.47 -8.43 -14.98
CA ASP A 173 11.30 -9.53 -15.93
C ASP A 173 9.92 -9.49 -16.60
N ILE A 174 9.70 -8.45 -17.41
CA ILE A 174 8.45 -8.27 -18.17
C ILE A 174 8.24 -9.42 -19.16
N SER A 175 9.31 -9.98 -19.74
CA SER A 175 9.18 -11.11 -20.66
C SER A 175 8.71 -12.38 -19.95
N GLY A 176 9.24 -12.67 -18.75
CA GLY A 176 8.76 -13.76 -17.91
C GLY A 176 7.32 -13.55 -17.48
N ALA A 177 6.95 -12.33 -17.05
CA ALA A 177 5.58 -12.00 -16.67
C ALA A 177 4.59 -12.24 -17.82
N LEU A 178 4.93 -11.87 -19.05
CA LEU A 178 4.10 -12.12 -20.24
C LEU A 178 3.98 -13.62 -20.57
N LYS A 179 5.06 -14.41 -20.41
CA LYS A 179 4.98 -15.88 -20.57
C LYS A 179 4.09 -16.52 -19.51
N THR A 180 4.16 -16.04 -18.27
CA THR A 180 3.28 -16.51 -17.19
C THR A 180 1.82 -16.13 -17.47
N LEU A 181 1.59 -14.93 -17.99
CA LEU A 181 0.27 -14.43 -18.39
C LEU A 181 -0.41 -15.32 -19.45
N GLU A 182 0.35 -15.92 -20.36
CA GLU A 182 -0.16 -16.85 -21.38
C GLU A 182 -0.71 -18.15 -20.78
N LYS A 183 -0.26 -18.55 -19.57
CA LYS A 183 -0.72 -19.76 -18.87
C LYS A 183 -2.06 -19.60 -18.16
N MET A 184 -2.57 -18.38 -18.07
CA MET A 184 -3.81 -18.05 -17.36
C MET A 184 -5.03 -18.24 -18.27
N SER A 185 -6.20 -18.43 -17.64
CA SER A 185 -7.49 -18.37 -18.36
C SER A 185 -7.69 -17.02 -19.05
N ASP A 186 -8.62 -16.92 -20.00
CA ASP A 186 -8.89 -15.66 -20.69
C ASP A 186 -9.30 -14.53 -19.73
N GLN A 187 -10.09 -14.86 -18.70
CA GLN A 187 -10.43 -13.92 -17.63
C GLN A 187 -9.15 -13.54 -16.88
N GLY A 188 -8.40 -14.53 -16.39
CA GLY A 188 -7.13 -14.33 -15.68
C GLY A 188 -6.14 -13.45 -16.46
N ARG A 189 -6.04 -13.64 -17.77
CA ARG A 189 -5.19 -12.86 -18.68
C ARG A 189 -5.56 -11.38 -18.71
N ARG A 190 -6.85 -11.05 -18.72
CA ARG A 190 -7.31 -9.65 -18.63
C ARG A 190 -6.93 -9.02 -17.29
N TYR A 191 -7.04 -9.78 -16.19
CA TYR A 191 -6.61 -9.31 -14.87
C TYR A 191 -5.09 -9.13 -14.83
N GLY A 192 -4.31 -10.13 -15.24
CA GLY A 192 -2.84 -10.09 -15.24
C GLY A 192 -2.26 -8.99 -16.11
N MET A 193 -2.82 -8.74 -17.30
CA MET A 193 -2.35 -7.65 -18.16
C MET A 193 -2.51 -6.28 -17.48
N ARG A 194 -3.61 -6.06 -16.75
CA ARG A 194 -3.80 -4.81 -16.00
C ARG A 194 -2.77 -4.64 -14.89
N TRP A 195 -2.37 -5.73 -14.23
CA TRP A 195 -1.30 -5.69 -13.23
C TRP A 195 0.06 -5.34 -13.84
N ILE A 196 0.43 -5.95 -14.96
CA ILE A 196 1.67 -5.60 -15.68
C ILE A 196 1.68 -4.10 -16.05
N ILE A 197 0.56 -3.57 -16.55
CA ILE A 197 0.43 -2.16 -16.90
C ILE A 197 0.61 -1.25 -15.68
N ALA A 198 -0.04 -1.58 -14.56
CA ALA A 198 0.09 -0.83 -13.31
C ALA A 198 1.54 -0.80 -12.83
N ILE A 199 2.19 -1.96 -12.82
CA ILE A 199 3.60 -2.11 -12.40
C ILE A 199 4.55 -1.31 -13.29
N LEU A 200 4.34 -1.33 -14.61
CA LEU A 200 5.14 -0.53 -15.54
C LEU A 200 4.94 0.96 -15.30
N ALA A 201 3.71 1.39 -15.03
CA ALA A 201 3.43 2.77 -14.67
C ALA A 201 4.14 3.15 -13.36
N ASP A 202 4.07 2.28 -12.35
CA ASP A 202 4.70 2.49 -11.04
C ASP A 202 6.24 2.55 -11.13
N ALA A 203 6.82 1.78 -12.05
CA ALA A 203 8.24 1.82 -12.38
C ALA A 203 8.64 3.03 -13.24
N GLY A 204 7.68 3.88 -13.65
CA GLY A 204 7.91 5.05 -14.50
C GLY A 204 8.01 4.74 -16.00
N ASP A 205 7.83 3.49 -16.43
CA ASP A 205 7.79 3.08 -17.85
C ASP A 205 6.39 3.31 -18.44
N LEU A 206 5.94 4.57 -18.36
CA LEU A 206 4.62 5.01 -18.84
C LEU A 206 4.43 4.74 -20.34
N ALA A 207 5.51 4.78 -21.12
CA ALA A 207 5.45 4.52 -22.56
C ALA A 207 5.04 3.07 -22.85
N ARG A 208 5.66 2.08 -22.20
CA ARG A 208 5.25 0.68 -22.36
C ARG A 208 3.89 0.41 -21.73
N ALA A 209 3.59 1.01 -20.57
CA ALA A 209 2.27 0.89 -19.94
C ALA A 209 1.15 1.33 -20.91
N LEU A 210 1.28 2.51 -21.53
CA LEU A 210 0.33 3.02 -22.52
C LEU A 210 0.28 2.18 -23.81
N ALA A 211 1.41 1.60 -24.23
CA ALA A 211 1.45 0.69 -25.38
C ALA A 211 0.67 -0.61 -25.11
N PHE A 212 0.76 -1.18 -23.91
CA PHE A 212 -0.03 -2.35 -23.53
C PHE A 212 -1.52 -2.03 -23.37
N VAL A 213 -1.88 -0.84 -22.86
CA VAL A 213 -3.29 -0.39 -22.86
C VAL A 213 -3.89 -0.40 -24.26
N ALA A 214 -3.12 -0.04 -25.29
CA ALA A 214 -3.60 -0.04 -26.66
C ALA A 214 -4.00 -1.44 -27.17
N GLN A 215 -3.44 -2.50 -26.58
CA GLN A 215 -3.71 -3.90 -26.92
C GLN A 215 -4.94 -4.47 -26.18
N ILE A 216 -5.55 -3.71 -25.26
CA ILE A 216 -6.77 -4.12 -24.57
C ILE A 216 -7.99 -3.78 -25.44
N ASP A 217 -8.74 -4.79 -25.87
CA ASP A 217 -9.93 -4.58 -26.71
C ASP A 217 -11.16 -4.12 -25.90
N GLU A 218 -11.36 -4.71 -24.71
CA GLU A 218 -12.52 -4.44 -23.88
C GLU A 218 -12.47 -3.00 -23.29
N PRO A 219 -13.47 -2.13 -23.57
CA PRO A 219 -13.49 -0.75 -23.11
C PRO A 219 -13.39 -0.59 -21.59
N GLU A 220 -14.04 -1.46 -20.81
CA GLU A 220 -14.01 -1.39 -19.35
C GLU A 220 -12.61 -1.72 -18.81
N SER A 221 -11.98 -2.79 -19.30
CA SER A 221 -10.60 -3.13 -18.94
C SER A 221 -9.61 -2.06 -19.37
N LYS A 222 -9.81 -1.44 -20.54
CA LYS A 222 -8.98 -0.33 -21.03
C LYS A 222 -9.12 0.90 -20.13
N THR A 223 -10.35 1.21 -19.71
CA THR A 223 -10.64 2.30 -18.75
C THR A 223 -9.96 2.07 -17.41
N ARG A 224 -10.05 0.85 -16.85
CA ARG A 224 -9.35 0.48 -15.60
C ARG A 224 -7.84 0.66 -15.70
N ALA A 225 -7.25 0.21 -16.81
CA ALA A 225 -5.81 0.33 -17.01
C ALA A 225 -5.37 1.81 -17.14
N LEU A 226 -6.14 2.64 -17.85
CA LEU A 226 -5.89 4.08 -17.91
C LEU A 226 -6.06 4.77 -16.56
N LEU A 227 -7.05 4.38 -15.75
CA LEU A 227 -7.24 4.93 -14.40
C LEU A 227 -6.03 4.62 -13.51
N SER A 228 -5.50 3.40 -13.59
CA SER A 228 -4.28 3.02 -12.87
C SER A 228 -3.08 3.87 -13.31
N ILE A 229 -2.89 4.07 -14.61
CA ILE A 229 -1.83 4.96 -15.12
C ILE A 229 -2.03 6.40 -14.63
N ALA A 230 -3.24 6.95 -14.73
CA ALA A 230 -3.53 8.32 -14.30
C ALA A 230 -3.29 8.52 -12.80
N SER A 231 -3.73 7.56 -11.97
CA SER A 231 -3.47 7.57 -10.52
C SER A 231 -1.98 7.55 -10.22
N THR A 232 -1.23 6.71 -10.93
CA THR A 232 0.23 6.60 -10.77
C THR A 232 0.94 7.90 -11.17
N GLN A 233 0.57 8.46 -12.32
CA GLN A 233 1.07 9.75 -12.77
C GLN A 233 0.80 10.86 -11.73
N ALA A 234 -0.41 10.89 -11.15
CA ALA A 234 -0.75 11.82 -10.08
C ALA A 234 0.14 11.64 -8.83
N GLN A 235 0.35 10.40 -8.40
CA GLN A 235 1.19 10.08 -7.24
C GLN A 235 2.64 10.51 -7.42
N TYR A 236 3.18 10.38 -8.64
CA TYR A 236 4.53 10.85 -8.97
C TYR A 236 4.60 12.33 -9.36
N GLY A 237 3.51 13.08 -9.24
CA GLY A 237 3.46 14.52 -9.52
C GLY A 237 3.38 14.89 -11.00
N ASP A 238 3.20 13.93 -11.91
CA ASP A 238 2.90 14.16 -13.34
C ASP A 238 1.41 14.47 -13.53
N SER A 239 0.96 15.56 -12.93
CA SER A 239 -0.43 16.00 -13.01
C SER A 239 -0.89 16.28 -14.44
N VAL A 240 -0.02 16.84 -15.29
CA VAL A 240 -0.34 17.13 -16.69
C VAL A 240 -0.54 15.83 -17.47
N GLY A 241 0.32 14.84 -17.28
CA GLY A 241 0.16 13.52 -17.88
C GLY A 241 -1.09 12.82 -17.38
N ALA A 242 -1.36 12.87 -16.07
CA ALA A 242 -2.55 12.28 -15.49
C ALA A 242 -3.85 12.91 -16.02
N GLN A 243 -3.90 14.24 -16.19
CA GLN A 243 -5.02 14.94 -16.84
C GLN A 243 -5.24 14.46 -18.28
N LYS A 244 -4.17 14.29 -19.06
CA LYS A 244 -4.27 13.75 -20.43
C LYS A 244 -4.82 12.33 -20.45
N THR A 245 -4.39 11.50 -19.49
CA THR A 245 -4.87 10.12 -19.36
C THR A 245 -6.35 10.09 -18.95
N LEU A 246 -6.78 10.95 -18.03
CA LEU A 246 -8.21 11.11 -17.67
C LEU A 246 -9.06 11.59 -18.85
N ALA A 247 -8.58 12.56 -19.63
CA ALA A 247 -9.29 13.02 -20.84
C ALA A 247 -9.45 11.90 -21.87
N ARG A 248 -8.48 10.98 -21.97
CA ARG A 248 -8.61 9.79 -22.82
C ARG A 248 -9.71 8.85 -22.33
N ILE A 249 -9.91 8.69 -21.02
CA ILE A 249 -11.02 7.92 -20.45
C ILE A 249 -12.37 8.56 -20.81
N GLU A 250 -12.46 9.89 -20.71
CA GLU A 250 -13.65 10.64 -21.12
C GLU A 250 -13.99 10.44 -22.60
N SER A 251 -12.98 10.30 -23.47
CA SER A 251 -13.21 10.00 -24.89
C SER A 251 -13.58 8.56 -25.21
N LEU A 252 -13.34 7.61 -24.29
CA LEU A 252 -13.54 6.18 -24.52
C LEU A 252 -14.94 5.68 -24.13
N THR A 253 -15.56 6.33 -23.16
CA THR A 253 -16.85 5.93 -22.58
C THR A 253 -17.59 7.16 -22.10
N ASP A 254 -18.88 7.27 -22.43
CA ASP A 254 -19.73 8.31 -21.87
C ASP A 254 -19.89 8.11 -20.35
N ARG A 255 -20.05 9.20 -19.60
CA ARG A 255 -20.12 9.16 -18.12
C ARG A 255 -21.21 8.21 -17.59
N GLY A 256 -22.30 8.02 -18.34
CA GLY A 256 -23.41 7.13 -17.97
C GLY A 256 -23.21 5.65 -18.30
N GLU A 257 -22.18 5.30 -19.07
CA GLU A 257 -21.90 3.91 -19.48
C GLU A 257 -20.88 3.22 -18.58
N ARG A 258 -20.19 3.97 -17.70
CA ARG A 258 -19.25 3.41 -16.74
C ARG A 258 -20.00 2.76 -15.59
N SER A 259 -19.48 1.61 -15.14
CA SER A 259 -19.94 1.04 -13.88
C SER A 259 -19.70 2.02 -12.74
N GLU A 260 -20.57 1.98 -11.73
CA GLU A 260 -20.51 2.88 -10.57
C GLU A 260 -19.11 2.89 -9.91
N LEU A 261 -18.48 1.71 -9.84
CA LEU A 261 -17.12 1.54 -9.32
C LEU A 261 -16.08 2.33 -10.12
N LEU A 262 -16.17 2.33 -11.46
CA LEU A 262 -15.23 3.08 -12.31
C LEU A 262 -15.44 4.58 -12.22
N GLU A 263 -16.69 5.01 -12.10
CA GLU A 263 -16.99 6.42 -11.93
C GLU A 263 -16.46 6.93 -10.58
N ARG A 264 -16.59 6.14 -9.50
CA ARG A 264 -15.94 6.44 -8.20
C ARG A 264 -14.41 6.50 -8.32
N GLN A 265 -13.79 5.54 -9.01
CA GLN A 265 -12.33 5.54 -9.23
C GLN A 265 -11.86 6.74 -10.07
N PHE A 266 -12.66 7.14 -11.05
CA PHE A 266 -12.40 8.32 -11.88
C PHE A 266 -12.39 9.59 -11.02
N TYR A 267 -13.44 9.82 -10.21
CA TYR A 267 -13.48 11.01 -9.33
C TYR A 267 -12.39 10.98 -8.25
N SER A 268 -12.09 9.81 -7.69
CA SER A 268 -10.97 9.65 -6.75
C SER A 268 -9.63 10.02 -7.40
N THR A 269 -9.39 9.58 -8.63
CA THR A 269 -8.19 9.94 -9.38
C THR A 269 -8.18 11.42 -9.73
N LEU A 270 -9.31 11.98 -10.16
CA LEU A 270 -9.45 13.40 -10.47
C LEU A 270 -9.12 14.29 -9.26
N ALA A 271 -9.52 13.89 -8.05
CA ALA A 271 -9.17 14.59 -6.82
C ALA A 271 -7.66 14.57 -6.55
N LYS A 272 -6.98 13.47 -6.87
CA LYS A 272 -5.52 13.31 -6.71
C LYS A 272 -4.69 14.04 -7.77
N VAL A 273 -5.21 14.18 -9.00
CA VAL A 273 -4.44 14.64 -10.16
C VAL A 273 -3.90 16.05 -10.03
N GLN A 274 -4.68 17.01 -9.54
CA GLN A 274 -4.14 18.30 -9.16
C GLN A 274 -5.20 19.16 -8.49
N CYS A 275 -4.89 19.50 -7.25
CA CYS A 275 -5.45 20.61 -6.55
C CYS A 275 -4.22 21.35 -6.03
N ASP A 276 -3.85 22.48 -6.62
CA ASP A 276 -3.01 23.43 -5.89
C ASP A 276 -3.89 24.09 -4.82
N ARG A 277 -3.27 24.71 -3.82
CA ARG A 277 -4.01 25.30 -2.69
C ARG A 277 -5.11 26.28 -3.14
N ASP A 278 -4.92 26.97 -4.27
CA ASP A 278 -5.86 27.97 -4.77
C ASP A 278 -7.01 27.33 -5.57
N SER A 279 -6.73 26.27 -6.35
CA SER A 279 -7.75 25.57 -7.14
C SER A 279 -8.50 24.49 -6.38
N ALA A 280 -7.92 23.93 -5.31
CA ALA A 280 -8.47 22.82 -4.53
C ALA A 280 -9.93 23.04 -4.10
N PRO A 281 -10.30 24.18 -3.46
CA PRO A 281 -11.66 24.37 -2.98
C PRO A 281 -12.70 24.31 -4.10
N ARG A 282 -12.36 24.84 -5.28
CA ARG A 282 -13.27 24.83 -6.44
C ARG A 282 -13.40 23.44 -7.03
N VAL A 283 -12.26 22.79 -7.32
CA VAL A 283 -12.22 21.50 -8.02
C VAL A 283 -12.80 20.39 -7.15
N LEU A 284 -12.36 20.28 -5.89
CA LEU A 284 -12.82 19.25 -4.98
C LEU A 284 -14.29 19.42 -4.60
N THR A 285 -14.76 20.66 -4.42
CA THR A 285 -16.21 20.91 -4.21
C THR A 285 -17.03 20.50 -5.43
N GLN A 286 -16.55 20.76 -6.65
CA GLN A 286 -17.24 20.33 -7.86
C GLN A 286 -17.31 18.80 -7.95
N ILE A 287 -16.22 18.10 -7.62
CA ILE A 287 -16.19 16.63 -7.55
C ILE A 287 -17.25 16.12 -6.58
N LEU A 288 -17.32 16.68 -5.37
CA LEU A 288 -18.33 16.27 -4.39
C LEU A 288 -19.75 16.53 -4.87
N GLN A 289 -20.01 17.67 -5.52
CA GLN A 289 -21.32 17.96 -6.10
C GLN A 289 -21.70 16.97 -7.21
N ASP A 290 -20.75 16.58 -8.05
CA ASP A 290 -21.00 15.65 -9.15
C ASP A 290 -21.24 14.23 -8.62
N VAL A 291 -20.49 13.82 -7.59
CA VAL A 291 -20.67 12.56 -6.84
C VAL A 291 -22.04 12.52 -6.16
N ASP A 292 -22.42 13.59 -5.46
CA ASP A 292 -23.72 13.70 -4.78
C ASP A 292 -24.88 13.67 -5.78
N LYS A 293 -24.76 14.38 -6.92
CA LYS A 293 -25.76 14.34 -8.01
C LYS A 293 -25.90 12.96 -8.64
N ALA A 294 -24.77 12.28 -8.86
CA ALA A 294 -24.75 10.94 -9.42
C ALA A 294 -25.13 9.86 -8.40
N GLN A 295 -25.42 10.25 -7.14
CA GLN A 295 -25.75 9.34 -6.03
C GLN A 295 -24.70 8.25 -5.82
N LEU A 296 -23.44 8.58 -6.14
CA LEU A 296 -22.30 7.68 -5.98
C LEU A 296 -21.97 7.63 -4.48
N GLY A 297 -22.67 6.77 -3.73
CA GLY A 297 -22.36 6.54 -2.32
C GLY A 297 -20.94 5.98 -2.20
N GLY A 298 -19.97 6.75 -1.72
CA GLY A 298 -18.58 6.31 -1.86
C GLY A 298 -17.61 6.97 -0.91
N PHE A 299 -17.32 6.28 0.20
CA PHE A 299 -16.24 6.62 1.12
C PHE A 299 -14.90 6.87 0.40
N ILE A 300 -14.60 6.13 -0.68
CA ILE A 300 -13.35 6.26 -1.47
C ILE A 300 -13.19 7.66 -2.09
N VAL A 301 -14.29 8.28 -2.53
CA VAL A 301 -14.21 9.62 -3.13
C VAL A 301 -14.07 10.68 -2.04
N TYR A 302 -14.81 10.53 -0.94
CA TYR A 302 -14.65 11.39 0.23
C TYR A 302 -13.24 11.30 0.81
N GLU A 303 -12.70 10.10 0.99
CA GLU A 303 -11.32 9.86 1.40
C GLU A 303 -10.33 10.57 0.47
N ALA A 304 -10.40 10.34 -0.84
CA ALA A 304 -9.48 10.98 -1.79
C ALA A 304 -9.60 12.51 -1.82
N VAL A 305 -10.81 13.07 -1.64
CA VAL A 305 -11.02 14.51 -1.54
C VAL A 305 -10.46 15.06 -0.22
N GLY A 306 -10.66 14.37 0.89
CA GLY A 306 -10.10 14.71 2.19
C GLY A 306 -8.57 14.66 2.20
N GLU A 307 -7.99 13.61 1.62
CA GLU A 307 -6.55 13.46 1.40
C GLU A 307 -6.01 14.62 0.55
N ALA A 308 -6.69 14.97 -0.54
CA ALA A 308 -6.28 16.07 -1.41
C ALA A 308 -6.30 17.42 -0.66
N TYR A 309 -7.34 17.71 0.13
CA TYR A 309 -7.38 18.90 0.99
C TYR A 309 -6.25 18.91 2.03
N ALA A 310 -6.01 17.79 2.71
CA ALA A 310 -4.93 17.67 3.70
C ALA A 310 -3.55 17.88 3.06
N ALA A 311 -3.32 17.30 1.88
CA ALA A 311 -2.06 17.39 1.14
C ALA A 311 -1.69 18.83 0.74
N VAL A 312 -2.68 19.69 0.46
CA VAL A 312 -2.45 21.11 0.14
C VAL A 312 -2.48 22.04 1.37
N GLY A 313 -2.61 21.48 2.57
CA GLY A 313 -2.65 22.22 3.83
C GLY A 313 -3.97 22.92 4.11
N LEU A 314 -5.06 22.52 3.44
CA LEU A 314 -6.43 22.97 3.69
C LEU A 314 -7.09 22.04 4.71
N VAL A 315 -6.56 22.08 5.94
CA VAL A 315 -6.89 21.10 6.98
C VAL A 315 -8.33 21.25 7.50
N ALA A 316 -8.88 22.47 7.49
CA ALA A 316 -10.26 22.71 7.90
C ALA A 316 -11.26 22.02 6.96
N GLU A 317 -10.99 22.07 5.66
CA GLU A 317 -11.76 21.41 4.63
C GLU A 317 -11.61 19.88 4.74
N ALA A 318 -10.40 19.38 4.97
CA ALA A 318 -10.17 17.94 5.22
C ALA A 318 -10.95 17.44 6.44
N LEU A 319 -10.99 18.21 7.53
CA LEU A 319 -11.80 17.90 8.72
C LEU A 319 -13.30 17.87 8.42
N GLN A 320 -13.82 18.79 7.61
CA GLN A 320 -15.23 18.74 7.19
C GLN A 320 -15.57 17.47 6.42
N ILE A 321 -14.64 16.99 5.59
CA ILE A 321 -14.80 15.72 4.89
C ILE A 321 -14.74 14.54 5.86
N PHE A 322 -13.83 14.56 6.82
CA PHE A 322 -13.74 13.55 7.87
C PHE A 322 -15.07 13.39 8.63
N GLU A 323 -15.73 14.50 8.99
CA GLU A 323 -17.05 14.45 9.65
C GLU A 323 -18.18 13.93 8.75
N ARG A 324 -18.04 14.00 7.41
CA ARG A 324 -19.01 13.45 6.46
C ARG A 324 -18.88 11.95 6.23
N ILE A 325 -17.71 11.34 6.53
CA ILE A 325 -17.51 9.91 6.36
C ILE A 325 -18.21 9.19 7.53
N PRO A 326 -19.24 8.37 7.29
CA PRO A 326 -19.92 7.66 8.37
C PRO A 326 -18.95 6.68 9.04
N ARG A 327 -19.13 6.49 10.35
CA ARG A 327 -18.53 5.36 11.09
C ARG A 327 -19.29 4.10 10.70
N GLU A 328 -18.98 3.57 9.53
CA GLU A 328 -19.53 2.30 9.06
C GLU A 328 -18.72 1.15 9.64
N GLU A 329 -19.40 0.27 10.36
CA GLU A 329 -18.99 -1.13 10.53
C GLU A 329 -19.38 -1.86 9.23
N ASP A 330 -18.47 -2.65 8.66
CA ASP A 330 -18.87 -3.56 7.59
C ASP A 330 -19.81 -4.68 8.13
N ARG A 331 -20.35 -5.52 7.22
CA ARG A 331 -21.27 -6.61 7.61
C ARG A 331 -20.66 -7.63 8.56
N ASP A 332 -19.33 -7.62 8.72
CA ASP A 332 -18.54 -8.50 9.57
C ASP A 332 -18.06 -7.79 10.85
N GLY A 333 -18.45 -6.53 11.08
CA GLY A 333 -18.12 -5.74 12.27
C GLY A 333 -16.75 -5.04 12.23
N ASN A 334 -16.08 -4.97 11.07
CA ASN A 334 -14.81 -4.25 10.96
C ASN A 334 -15.04 -2.76 10.73
N GLU A 335 -14.35 -1.94 11.52
CA GLU A 335 -14.33 -0.49 11.36
C GLU A 335 -13.58 -0.13 10.06
N LYS A 336 -14.24 0.60 9.15
CA LYS A 336 -13.72 0.85 7.81
C LYS A 336 -12.55 1.84 7.83
N PHE A 337 -11.39 1.40 7.34
CA PHE A 337 -10.08 2.10 7.31
C PHE A 337 -10.05 3.54 6.73
N ALA A 338 -11.10 4.01 6.05
CA ALA A 338 -11.08 5.32 5.38
C ALA A 338 -11.00 6.49 6.37
N ARG A 339 -11.66 6.37 7.54
CA ARG A 339 -11.56 7.38 8.61
C ARG A 339 -10.17 7.35 9.24
N ASP A 340 -9.63 6.16 9.48
CA ASP A 340 -8.28 5.98 10.02
C ASP A 340 -7.21 6.59 9.11
N ALA A 341 -7.26 6.28 7.81
CA ALA A 341 -6.34 6.83 6.81
C ALA A 341 -6.42 8.36 6.74
N LEU A 342 -7.64 8.92 6.72
CA LEU A 342 -7.82 10.36 6.69
C LEU A 342 -7.37 11.03 8.00
N ALA A 343 -7.58 10.40 9.16
CA ALA A 343 -7.10 10.89 10.44
C ALA A 343 -5.57 10.96 10.50
N ARG A 344 -4.89 9.94 9.95
CA ARG A 344 -3.43 9.93 9.76
C ARG A 344 -2.98 11.09 8.86
N MET A 345 -3.68 11.35 7.75
CA MET A 345 -3.30 12.43 6.83
C MET A 345 -3.56 13.83 7.40
N ILE A 346 -4.66 14.03 8.11
CA ILE A 346 -5.00 15.31 8.77
C ILE A 346 -3.96 15.64 9.84
N THR A 347 -3.62 14.70 10.71
CA THR A 347 -2.60 14.91 11.75
C THR A 347 -1.21 15.12 11.17
N LYS A 348 -0.84 14.37 10.12
CA LYS A 348 0.40 14.63 9.37
C LYS A 348 0.44 16.05 8.83
N ALA A 349 -0.63 16.52 8.21
CA ALA A 349 -0.73 17.87 7.67
C ALA A 349 -0.62 18.94 8.77
N HIS A 350 -1.30 18.75 9.91
CA HIS A 350 -1.16 19.62 11.08
C HIS A 350 0.29 19.69 11.57
N THR A 351 0.96 18.55 11.71
CA THR A 351 2.35 18.48 12.17
C THR A 351 3.31 19.15 11.20
N VAL A 352 3.19 18.90 9.89
CA VAL A 352 4.01 19.56 8.86
C VAL A 352 3.80 21.08 8.85
N ALA A 353 2.58 21.54 9.14
CA ALA A 353 2.25 22.95 9.29
C ALA A 353 2.73 23.57 10.62
N GLY A 354 3.38 22.82 11.50
CA GLY A 354 3.86 23.28 12.81
C GLY A 354 2.79 23.36 13.89
N ASN A 355 1.60 22.80 13.66
CA ASN A 355 0.45 22.82 14.58
C ASN A 355 0.34 21.50 15.37
N VAL A 356 1.44 21.04 15.97
CA VAL A 356 1.50 19.72 16.63
C VAL A 356 0.53 19.66 17.81
N GLU A 357 0.44 20.71 18.61
CA GLU A 357 -0.44 20.76 19.77
C GLU A 357 -1.92 20.67 19.37
N VAL A 358 -2.27 21.21 18.19
CA VAL A 358 -3.62 21.10 17.62
C VAL A 358 -3.88 19.67 17.17
N ALA A 359 -2.90 19.03 16.53
CA ALA A 359 -3.00 17.62 16.12
C ALA A 359 -3.23 16.73 17.35
N GLU A 360 -2.41 16.87 18.40
CA GLU A 360 -2.54 16.10 19.65
C GLU A 360 -3.89 16.31 20.33
N ALA A 361 -4.33 17.57 20.42
CA ALA A 361 -5.62 17.90 21.01
C ALA A 361 -6.76 17.23 20.24
N TRP A 362 -6.70 17.26 18.91
CA TRP A 362 -7.69 16.62 18.05
C TRP A 362 -7.67 15.09 18.20
N VAL A 363 -6.50 14.45 18.22
CA VAL A 363 -6.39 13.00 18.42
C VAL A 363 -7.13 12.55 19.69
N ARG A 364 -7.00 13.30 20.78
CA ARG A 364 -7.68 13.00 22.06
C ARG A 364 -9.20 13.17 22.01
N THR A 365 -9.75 13.82 20.99
CA THR A 365 -11.21 13.93 20.79
C THR A 365 -11.81 12.77 20.00
N LEU A 366 -10.98 12.02 19.27
CA LEU A 366 -11.41 10.87 18.47
C LEU A 366 -12.00 9.79 19.39
N GLN A 367 -13.11 9.18 18.96
CA GLN A 367 -13.85 8.24 19.80
C GLN A 367 -13.39 6.80 19.58
N SER A 368 -12.92 6.47 18.38
CA SER A 368 -12.38 5.14 18.09
C SER A 368 -10.91 5.05 18.52
N PRO A 369 -10.53 3.99 19.27
CA PRO A 369 -9.13 3.68 19.51
C PRO A 369 -8.31 3.50 18.23
N SER A 370 -8.91 2.98 17.13
CA SER A 370 -8.23 2.82 15.84
C SER A 370 -7.90 4.19 15.24
N GLU A 371 -8.91 5.07 15.15
CA GLU A 371 -8.74 6.45 14.67
C GLU A 371 -7.64 7.18 15.46
N GLN A 372 -7.63 7.03 16.80
CA GLN A 372 -6.60 7.60 17.67
C GLN A 372 -5.21 7.09 17.31
N CYS A 373 -5.05 5.77 17.14
CA CYS A 373 -3.76 5.16 16.79
C CYS A 373 -3.24 5.68 15.45
N TYR A 374 -4.09 5.68 14.41
CA TYR A 374 -3.69 6.17 13.09
C TYR A 374 -3.40 7.68 13.08
N ALA A 375 -4.14 8.46 13.86
CA ALA A 375 -3.86 9.88 14.03
C ALA A 375 -2.51 10.13 14.74
N TRP A 376 -2.15 9.33 15.75
CA TRP A 376 -0.81 9.37 16.35
C TRP A 376 0.29 9.02 15.34
N LEU A 377 0.07 7.99 14.50
CA LEU A 377 1.00 7.65 13.42
C LEU A 377 1.16 8.80 12.42
N GLY A 378 0.09 9.56 12.15
CA GLY A 378 0.16 10.73 11.28
C GLY A 378 1.04 11.84 11.86
N ILE A 379 1.01 12.06 13.17
CA ILE A 379 1.94 12.97 13.86
C ILE A 379 3.39 12.52 13.64
N VAL A 380 3.66 11.22 13.81
CA VAL A 380 4.99 10.63 13.57
C VAL A 380 5.43 10.86 12.12
N ASP A 381 4.57 10.56 11.14
CA ASP A 381 4.86 10.78 9.71
C ASP A 381 5.17 12.24 9.39
N GLY A 382 4.50 13.18 10.07
CA GLY A 382 4.75 14.61 9.93
C GLY A 382 6.16 14.98 10.35
N PHE A 383 6.63 14.45 11.49
CA PHE A 383 8.01 14.64 11.94
C PHE A 383 9.03 14.00 10.99
N VAL A 384 8.73 12.81 10.46
CA VAL A 384 9.57 12.15 9.44
C VAL A 384 9.69 13.03 8.18
N SER A 385 8.58 13.62 7.76
CA SER A 385 8.56 14.51 6.60
C SER A 385 9.44 15.74 6.82
N LEU A 386 9.36 16.37 8.00
CA LEU A 386 10.20 17.52 8.36
C LEU A 386 11.69 17.19 8.44
N SER A 387 12.05 16.02 8.99
CA SER A 387 13.45 15.59 9.09
C SER A 387 14.07 15.26 7.72
N SER A 388 13.29 14.68 6.80
CA SER A 388 13.71 14.41 5.43
C SER A 388 14.00 15.69 4.63
N ILE A 389 13.25 16.77 4.88
CA ILE A 389 13.46 18.09 4.28
C ILE A 389 14.75 18.71 4.83
N SER A 390 14.99 18.63 6.14
CA SER A 390 16.21 19.13 6.79
C SER A 390 17.48 18.45 6.25
N ASN A 391 17.45 17.14 6.05
CA ASN A 391 18.58 16.37 5.50
C ASN A 391 18.85 16.64 4.01
N ARG A 392 17.84 17.07 3.22
CA ARG A 392 18.07 17.52 1.84
C ARG A 392 18.73 18.91 1.78
N GLY A 393 18.53 19.75 2.80
CA GLY A 393 19.15 21.08 2.89
C GLY A 393 20.65 21.06 3.19
N THR A 394 21.16 20.00 3.83
CA THR A 394 22.58 19.86 4.17
C THR A 394 23.40 19.12 3.10
N ALA A 395 22.75 18.41 2.16
CA ALA A 395 23.40 17.68 1.07
C ALA A 395 23.69 18.55 -0.18
N MET A 396 23.35 19.84 -0.17
CA MET A 396 23.72 20.81 -1.20
C MET A 396 24.58 21.95 -0.63
N VAL A 397 25.79 21.60 -0.18
CA VAL A 397 26.92 22.53 -0.19
C VAL A 397 28.11 21.75 -0.76
N PRO A 398 28.73 22.19 -1.89
CA PRO A 398 29.87 21.49 -2.48
C PRO A 398 31.09 21.44 -1.57
#